data_AF-A0A364Y7G1-F1
#
_entry.id   AF-A0A364Y7G1-F1
#
_cell.length_a   1.000
_cell.length_b   1.000
_cell.length_c   1.000
_cell.angle_alpha   90.00
_cell.angle_beta   90.00
_cell.angle_gamma   90.00
#
_symmetry.space_group_name_H-M   'P 1'
#
loop_
_entity.id
_entity.type
_entity.pdbx_description
1 polymer ?
#
loop_
_entity_poly.entity_id
_entity_poly.type
_entity_poly.pdbx_seq_one_letter_code
_entity_poly.pdbx_strand_id
1 'polypeptide(L)'
;MWVLSFFPIPCGFGLCLPLYYPIIVFVGLISGWAYYKFNDKIRLRKWIQIILILAVDILVLTYFYPKGEFFPTNQISAARRVVAQYAALKPTDIFEATEKRDFLMITALYHKFELPKETYTVDYCLTDTSGRCDTFLKTFNYFIKDNKVFSDSPSIHFEISLTDGSLTFTDTVQQTTFNFKVGYPNFGKYSDEFDDSSRELSPTGSRVTGLVKDIGAVRVASSERLPKFEYKFTKLFERYLDRLK
;
A
#
# COMPACT_ATOMS: atom_id res chain seq x y z
N MET A 1 -15.48 -28.02 15.71
CA MET A 1 -14.31 -27.39 15.05
C MET A 1 -14.48 -27.19 13.55
N TRP A 2 -15.72 -27.08 13.03
CA TRP A 2 -16.02 -26.99 11.58
C TRP A 2 -16.82 -25.71 11.19
N VAL A 3 -17.02 -24.76 12.12
CA VAL A 3 -17.77 -23.51 11.87
C VAL A 3 -16.85 -22.32 11.59
N LEU A 4 -15.54 -22.45 11.85
CA LEU A 4 -14.54 -21.39 11.65
C LEU A 4 -14.19 -21.12 10.18
N SER A 5 -14.61 -21.99 9.26
CA SER A 5 -14.32 -21.89 7.82
C SER A 5 -15.34 -21.05 7.03
N PHE A 6 -16.43 -20.58 7.64
CA PHE A 6 -17.47 -19.79 6.96
C PHE A 6 -17.27 -18.27 7.01
N PHE A 7 -16.28 -17.78 7.78
CA PHE A 7 -15.95 -16.36 7.78
C PHE A 7 -14.78 -16.11 6.82
N PRO A 8 -14.99 -15.48 5.65
CA PRO A 8 -13.90 -15.13 4.76
C PRO A 8 -12.97 -14.18 5.51
N ILE A 9 -11.72 -14.57 5.74
CA ILE A 9 -10.70 -13.80 6.45
C ILE A 9 -10.48 -12.47 5.69
N PRO A 10 -10.92 -11.30 6.21
CA PRO A 10 -10.67 -10.00 5.62
C PRO A 10 -9.65 -9.22 6.47
N CYS A 11 -8.96 -9.91 7.39
CA CYS A 11 -8.07 -9.29 8.35
C CYS A 11 -6.65 -9.35 7.79
N GLY A 12 -6.22 -8.27 7.14
CA GLY A 12 -4.89 -8.16 6.55
C GLY A 12 -3.71 -8.26 7.54
N PHE A 13 -3.94 -8.34 8.85
CA PHE A 13 -2.89 -8.51 9.85
C PHE A 13 -3.37 -9.38 11.03
N GLY A 14 -2.50 -10.28 11.49
CA GLY A 14 -2.75 -11.35 12.48
C GLY A 14 -3.21 -10.94 13.88
N LEU A 15 -3.57 -9.69 14.12
CA LEU A 15 -4.07 -9.15 15.39
C LEU A 15 -5.59 -9.34 15.60
N CYS A 16 -6.35 -9.61 14.53
CA CYS A 16 -7.80 -9.81 14.67
C CYS A 16 -8.17 -11.16 15.30
N LEU A 17 -7.35 -12.19 15.09
CA LEU A 17 -7.53 -13.52 15.67
C LEU A 17 -7.51 -13.50 17.22
N PRO A 18 -6.49 -12.92 17.89
CA PRO A 18 -6.45 -12.91 19.36
C PRO A 18 -7.54 -12.07 20.03
N LEU A 19 -8.10 -11.06 19.35
CA LEU A 19 -9.21 -10.25 19.88
C LEU A 19 -10.59 -10.87 19.64
N TYR A 20 -10.80 -11.53 18.50
CA TYR A 20 -12.11 -12.07 18.13
C TYR A 20 -12.38 -13.47 18.68
N TYR A 21 -11.34 -14.30 18.89
CA TYR A 21 -11.47 -15.62 19.49
C TYR A 21 -12.09 -15.62 20.90
N PRO A 22 -11.68 -14.72 21.83
CA PRO A 22 -12.32 -14.59 23.13
C PRO A 22 -13.82 -14.30 23.03
N ILE A 23 -14.26 -13.52 22.04
CA ILE A 23 -15.67 -13.20 21.81
C ILE A 23 -16.44 -14.45 21.37
N ILE A 24 -15.88 -15.26 20.46
CA ILE A 24 -16.48 -16.54 20.03
C ILE A 24 -16.65 -17.48 21.23
N VAL A 25 -15.62 -17.62 22.06
CA VAL A 25 -15.65 -18.48 23.25
C VAL A 25 -16.69 -17.98 24.25
N PHE A 26 -16.70 -16.67 24.52
CA PHE A 26 -17.64 -16.06 25.46
C PHE A 26 -19.10 -16.20 25.03
N VAL A 27 -19.41 -15.93 23.76
CA VAL A 27 -20.74 -16.10 23.18
C VAL A 27 -21.17 -17.56 23.28
N GLY A 28 -20.31 -18.50 22.88
CA GLY A 28 -20.61 -19.94 22.98
C GLY A 28 -20.87 -20.42 24.42
N LEU A 29 -20.10 -19.92 25.40
CA LEU A 29 -20.29 -20.25 26.82
C LEU A 29 -21.61 -19.69 27.37
N ILE A 30 -21.95 -18.43 27.05
CA ILE A 30 -23.23 -17.82 27.44
C ILE A 30 -24.40 -18.59 26.84
N SER A 31 -24.29 -18.96 25.56
CA SER A 31 -25.34 -19.65 24.83
C SER A 31 -25.54 -21.09 25.33
N GLY A 32 -24.45 -21.80 25.65
CA GLY A 32 -24.52 -23.09 26.32
C GLY A 32 -25.14 -23.01 27.72
N TRP A 33 -24.77 -22.00 28.50
CA TRP A 33 -25.36 -21.76 29.82
C TRP A 33 -26.84 -21.40 29.74
N ALA A 34 -27.24 -20.54 28.80
CA ALA A 34 -28.62 -20.14 28.58
C ALA A 34 -29.48 -21.33 28.16
N TYR A 35 -28.99 -22.17 27.24
CA TYR A 35 -29.66 -23.42 26.89
C TYR A 35 -29.84 -24.31 28.12
N TYR A 36 -28.77 -24.62 28.86
CA TYR A 36 -28.87 -25.51 30.03
C TYR A 36 -29.81 -24.99 31.13
N LYS A 37 -29.75 -23.69 31.43
CA LYS A 37 -30.53 -23.08 32.51
C LYS A 37 -32.02 -22.89 32.20
N PHE A 38 -32.36 -22.69 30.93
CA PHE A 38 -33.72 -22.33 30.51
C PHE A 38 -34.43 -23.38 29.65
N ASN A 39 -33.74 -24.44 29.20
CA ASN A 39 -34.32 -25.48 28.34
C ASN A 39 -35.60 -26.10 28.92
N ASP A 40 -35.63 -26.35 30.23
CA ASP A 40 -36.80 -26.99 30.88
C ASP A 40 -37.89 -25.98 31.29
N LYS A 41 -37.59 -24.68 31.23
CA LYS A 41 -38.53 -23.59 31.61
C LYS A 41 -39.32 -23.04 30.42
N ILE A 42 -38.84 -23.25 29.21
CA ILE A 42 -39.43 -22.72 27.99
C ILE A 42 -40.25 -23.81 27.30
N ARG A 43 -41.54 -23.57 27.06
CA ARG A 43 -42.45 -24.49 26.34
C ARG A 43 -42.25 -24.46 24.82
N LEU A 44 -41.01 -24.39 24.35
CA LEU A 44 -40.64 -24.47 22.93
C LEU A 44 -40.01 -25.83 22.62
N ARG A 45 -40.20 -26.33 21.40
CA ARG A 45 -39.49 -27.52 20.93
C ARG A 45 -37.98 -27.25 20.97
N LYS A 46 -37.19 -28.22 21.45
CA LYS A 46 -35.73 -28.09 21.66
C LYS A 46 -35.00 -27.56 20.43
N TRP A 47 -35.31 -28.07 19.24
CA TRP A 47 -34.71 -27.59 17.98
C TRP A 47 -34.98 -26.11 17.69
N ILE A 48 -36.16 -25.57 18.05
CA ILE A 48 -36.48 -24.15 17.87
C ILE A 48 -35.66 -23.29 18.82
N GLN A 49 -35.46 -23.75 20.07
CA GLN A 49 -34.60 -23.06 21.03
C GLN A 49 -33.15 -23.00 20.54
N ILE A 50 -32.62 -24.11 20.02
CA ILE A 50 -31.28 -24.17 19.42
C ILE A 50 -31.14 -23.21 18.24
N ILE A 51 -32.12 -23.17 17.33
CA ILE A 51 -32.11 -22.26 16.18
C ILE A 51 -32.11 -20.79 16.63
N LEU A 52 -32.93 -20.43 17.62
CA LEU A 52 -32.98 -19.08 18.17
C LEU A 52 -31.64 -18.67 18.79
N ILE A 53 -31.04 -19.55 19.58
CA ILE A 53 -29.72 -19.31 20.18
C ILE A 53 -28.66 -19.12 19.09
N LEU A 54 -28.62 -19.99 18.09
CA LEU A 54 -27.70 -19.86 16.96
C LEU A 54 -27.91 -18.56 16.18
N ALA A 55 -29.16 -18.12 15.99
CA ALA A 55 -29.46 -16.86 15.31
C ALA A 55 -28.94 -15.65 16.11
N VAL A 56 -29.10 -15.67 17.43
CA VAL A 56 -28.54 -14.63 18.32
C VAL A 56 -27.01 -14.67 18.30
N ASP A 57 -26.40 -15.84 18.39
CA ASP A 57 -24.95 -16.01 18.31
C ASP A 57 -24.40 -15.44 17.00
N ILE A 58 -25.02 -15.78 15.87
CA ILE A 58 -24.65 -15.23 14.56
C ILE A 58 -24.78 -13.70 14.57
N LEU A 59 -25.86 -13.13 15.09
CA LEU A 59 -26.03 -11.68 15.14
C LEU A 59 -24.93 -10.99 15.96
N VAL A 60 -24.65 -11.49 17.17
CA VAL A 60 -23.63 -10.94 18.07
C VAL A 60 -22.24 -11.05 17.45
N LEU A 61 -21.91 -12.24 16.93
CA LEU A 61 -20.62 -12.48 16.27
C LEU A 61 -20.46 -11.57 15.04
N THR A 62 -21.48 -11.45 14.19
CA THR A 62 -21.42 -10.58 13.01
C THR A 62 -21.30 -9.09 13.38
N TYR A 63 -21.90 -8.68 14.50
CA TYR A 63 -21.80 -7.31 15.00
C TYR A 63 -20.39 -6.95 15.47
N PHE A 64 -19.77 -7.82 16.27
CA PHE A 64 -18.41 -7.67 16.80
C PHE A 64 -17.31 -8.12 15.83
N TYR A 65 -17.70 -8.67 14.68
CA TYR A 65 -16.75 -9.07 13.65
C TYR A 65 -15.88 -7.87 13.28
N PRO A 66 -14.54 -8.00 13.28
CA PRO A 66 -13.65 -6.89 12.96
C PRO A 66 -13.96 -6.38 11.55
N LYS A 67 -14.60 -5.21 11.49
CA LYS A 67 -14.92 -4.53 10.24
C LYS A 67 -13.67 -3.83 9.76
N GLY A 68 -12.81 -4.61 9.10
CA GLY A 68 -11.60 -4.10 8.46
C GLY A 68 -11.93 -3.09 7.37
N GLU A 69 -10.87 -2.58 6.74
CA GLU A 69 -10.98 -1.63 5.63
C GLU A 69 -11.88 -2.18 4.50
N PHE A 70 -11.85 -3.49 4.26
CA PHE A 70 -12.64 -4.19 3.23
C PHE A 70 -14.14 -4.34 3.53
N PHE A 71 -14.61 -3.90 4.69
CA PHE A 71 -16.03 -4.01 5.03
C PHE A 71 -16.88 -3.04 4.16
N PRO A 72 -18.04 -3.45 3.60
CA PRO A 72 -18.77 -2.66 2.60
C PRO A 72 -19.10 -1.22 3.03
N THR A 73 -19.48 -0.99 4.29
CA THR A 73 -19.80 0.37 4.76
C THR A 73 -18.58 1.28 4.83
N ASN A 74 -17.42 0.72 5.18
CA ASN A 74 -16.16 1.46 5.24
C ASN A 74 -15.69 1.81 3.83
N GLN A 75 -15.79 0.85 2.90
CA GLN A 75 -15.51 1.04 1.48
C GLN A 75 -16.41 2.11 0.84
N ILE A 76 -17.71 2.13 1.16
CA ILE A 76 -18.65 3.18 0.69
C ILE A 76 -18.27 4.55 1.27
N SER A 77 -17.94 4.63 2.56
CA SER A 77 -17.52 5.88 3.19
C SER A 77 -16.24 6.43 2.55
N ALA A 78 -15.24 5.57 2.36
CA ALA A 78 -14.00 5.92 1.69
C ALA A 78 -14.24 6.34 0.23
N ALA A 79 -15.08 5.62 -0.51
CA ALA A 79 -15.46 5.99 -1.87
C ALA A 79 -16.11 7.39 -1.94
N ARG A 80 -17.04 7.70 -1.02
CA ARG A 80 -17.67 9.04 -0.93
C ARG A 80 -16.65 10.14 -0.67
N ARG A 81 -15.70 9.91 0.24
CA ARG A 81 -14.61 10.84 0.53
C ARG A 81 -13.77 11.13 -0.72
N VAL A 82 -13.33 10.07 -1.40
CA VAL A 82 -12.50 10.19 -2.61
C VAL A 82 -13.25 10.90 -3.74
N VAL A 83 -14.54 10.58 -3.94
CA VAL A 83 -15.39 11.25 -4.94
C VAL A 83 -15.54 12.74 -4.66
N ALA A 84 -15.78 13.12 -3.39
CA ALA A 84 -15.92 14.52 -2.99
C ALA A 84 -14.64 15.34 -3.25
N GLN A 85 -13.47 14.70 -3.18
CA GLN A 85 -12.17 15.34 -3.39
C GLN A 85 -11.63 15.15 -4.82
N TYR A 86 -12.34 14.40 -5.67
CA TYR A 86 -11.85 13.94 -6.97
C TYR A 86 -11.35 15.08 -7.86
N ALA A 87 -12.06 16.21 -7.89
CA ALA A 87 -11.68 17.38 -8.67
C ALA A 87 -10.38 18.04 -8.19
N ALA A 88 -10.11 18.03 -6.88
CA ALA A 88 -8.98 18.70 -6.25
C ALA A 88 -7.69 17.85 -6.21
N LEU A 89 -7.77 16.56 -6.54
CA LEU A 89 -6.62 15.65 -6.55
C LEU A 89 -5.50 16.17 -7.45
N LYS A 90 -4.26 15.89 -7.06
CA LYS A 90 -3.02 16.15 -7.80
C LYS A 90 -2.26 14.84 -8.05
N PRO A 91 -1.44 14.76 -9.11
CA PRO A 91 -0.66 13.56 -9.40
C PRO A 91 0.26 13.11 -8.25
N THR A 92 0.84 14.06 -7.52
CA THR A 92 1.75 13.80 -6.38
C THR A 92 1.06 13.18 -5.18
N ASP A 93 -0.27 13.26 -5.08
CA ASP A 93 -1.02 12.67 -3.96
C ASP A 93 -0.90 11.13 -3.95
N ILE A 94 -0.40 10.53 -5.04
CA ILE A 94 -0.15 9.08 -5.15
C ILE A 94 0.85 8.58 -4.10
N PHE A 95 1.82 9.41 -3.70
CA PHE A 95 2.85 9.02 -2.74
C PHE A 95 2.24 8.83 -1.35
N GLU A 96 1.49 9.82 -0.87
CA GLU A 96 0.77 9.74 0.41
C GLU A 96 -0.30 8.64 0.39
N ALA A 97 -1.04 8.51 -0.72
CA ALA A 97 -2.05 7.47 -0.86
C ALA A 97 -1.43 6.06 -0.80
N THR A 98 -0.25 5.87 -1.38
CA THR A 98 0.49 4.59 -1.33
C THR A 98 1.00 4.29 0.08
N GLU A 99 1.57 5.29 0.76
CA GLU A 99 2.03 5.15 2.15
C GLU A 99 0.88 4.77 3.10
N LYS A 100 -0.26 5.46 2.96
CA LYS A 100 -1.48 5.20 3.74
C LYS A 100 -2.25 3.96 3.29
N ARG A 101 -1.86 3.35 2.16
CA ARG A 101 -2.54 2.22 1.52
C ARG A 101 -4.01 2.52 1.17
N ASP A 102 -4.34 3.77 0.82
CA ASP A 102 -5.69 4.16 0.43
C ASP A 102 -5.96 3.72 -1.02
N PHE A 103 -6.40 2.48 -1.18
CA PHE A 103 -6.59 1.86 -2.49
C PHE A 103 -7.60 2.58 -3.39
N LEU A 104 -8.62 3.23 -2.80
CA LEU A 104 -9.61 3.97 -3.57
C LEU A 104 -9.05 5.30 -4.06
N MET A 105 -8.26 5.98 -3.23
CA MET A 105 -7.53 7.16 -3.65
C MET A 105 -6.52 6.84 -4.75
N ILE A 106 -5.73 5.77 -4.58
CA ILE A 106 -4.82 5.26 -5.61
C ILE A 106 -5.58 5.02 -6.92
N THR A 107 -6.69 4.30 -6.87
CA THR A 107 -7.52 4.01 -8.05
C THR A 107 -8.02 5.29 -8.72
N ALA A 108 -8.50 6.26 -7.94
CA ALA A 108 -8.96 7.54 -8.46
C ALA A 108 -7.85 8.35 -9.13
N LEU A 109 -6.64 8.33 -8.57
CA LEU A 109 -5.47 9.01 -9.12
C LEU A 109 -5.03 8.39 -10.46
N TYR A 110 -4.95 7.06 -10.53
CA TYR A 110 -4.69 6.35 -11.79
C TYR A 110 -5.77 6.63 -12.84
N HIS A 111 -7.04 6.65 -12.44
CA HIS A 111 -8.17 6.92 -13.33
C HIS A 111 -8.18 8.37 -13.85
N LYS A 112 -7.84 9.35 -13.00
CA LYS A 112 -7.86 10.77 -13.34
C LYS A 112 -6.66 11.20 -14.18
N PHE A 113 -5.47 10.70 -13.84
CA PHE A 113 -4.21 11.20 -14.38
C PHE A 113 -3.47 10.22 -15.27
N GLU A 114 -3.93 8.97 -15.42
CA GLU A 114 -3.25 7.93 -16.18
C GLU A 114 -1.78 7.81 -15.74
N LEU A 115 -1.58 7.65 -14.43
CA LEU A 115 -0.25 7.58 -13.83
C LEU A 115 0.54 6.36 -14.34
N PRO A 116 1.88 6.46 -14.44
CA PRO A 116 2.72 5.31 -14.73
C PRO A 116 2.58 4.26 -13.64
N LYS A 117 2.80 2.99 -13.99
CA LYS A 117 2.78 1.89 -13.02
C LYS A 117 3.99 1.92 -12.10
N GLU A 118 5.11 2.42 -12.62
CA GLU A 118 6.36 2.57 -11.91
C GLU A 118 6.39 3.92 -11.16
N THR A 119 6.52 3.84 -9.84
CA THR A 119 7.01 4.95 -9.03
C THR A 119 8.35 4.57 -8.42
N TYR A 120 9.13 5.54 -7.97
CA TYR A 120 10.45 5.30 -7.41
C TYR A 120 10.55 5.93 -6.03
N THR A 121 11.22 5.25 -5.12
CA THR A 121 11.59 5.78 -3.80
C THR A 121 13.10 5.87 -3.74
N VAL A 122 13.57 7.01 -3.25
CA VAL A 122 14.98 7.26 -2.99
C VAL A 122 15.16 7.43 -1.50
N ASP A 123 16.03 6.60 -0.92
CA ASP A 123 16.40 6.58 0.48
C ASP A 123 17.87 6.98 0.64
N TYR A 124 18.14 7.88 1.58
CA TYR A 124 19.48 8.23 1.99
C TYR A 124 19.75 7.74 3.41
N CYS A 125 20.94 7.21 3.64
CA CYS A 125 21.39 6.86 4.98
C CYS A 125 22.89 7.12 5.15
N LEU A 126 23.33 7.25 6.40
CA LEU A 126 24.76 7.25 6.70
C LEU A 126 25.28 5.82 6.75
N THR A 127 26.39 5.59 6.06
CA THR A 127 27.15 4.34 6.19
C THR A 127 28.07 4.43 7.39
N ASP A 128 27.95 3.50 8.33
CA ASP A 128 28.93 3.36 9.41
C ASP A 128 30.23 2.67 8.94
N THR A 129 31.20 2.53 9.84
CA THR A 129 32.49 1.86 9.55
C THR A 129 32.34 0.37 9.21
N SER A 130 31.16 -0.22 9.44
CA SER A 130 30.81 -1.59 9.06
C SER A 130 29.99 -1.67 7.77
N GLY A 131 29.76 -0.53 7.10
CA GLY A 131 28.98 -0.42 5.87
C GLY A 131 27.46 -0.54 6.06
N ARG A 132 26.97 -0.42 7.30
CA ARG A 132 25.53 -0.48 7.62
C ARG A 132 24.85 0.85 7.40
N CYS A 133 23.57 0.78 7.07
CA CYS A 133 22.71 1.87 6.66
C CYS A 133 21.52 1.94 7.64
N ASP A 134 21.83 2.16 8.92
CA ASP A 134 20.85 2.00 10.00
C ASP A 134 20.09 3.30 10.30
N THR A 135 20.64 4.46 9.90
CA THR A 135 20.00 5.76 10.09
C THR A 135 19.62 6.39 8.75
N PHE A 136 18.33 6.40 8.45
CA PHE A 136 17.79 7.12 7.29
C PHE A 136 17.80 8.63 7.56
N LEU A 137 18.37 9.39 6.63
CA LEU A 137 18.45 10.84 6.72
C LEU A 137 17.29 11.53 6.00
N LYS A 138 16.90 11.00 4.85
CA LYS A 138 15.86 11.57 4.00
C LYS A 138 15.38 10.51 3.02
N THR A 139 14.07 10.54 2.77
CA THR A 139 13.40 9.71 1.78
C THR A 139 12.52 10.62 0.94
N PHE A 140 12.46 10.37 -0.37
CA PHE A 140 11.49 11.00 -1.24
C PHE A 140 11.06 10.04 -2.35
N ASN A 141 9.95 10.36 -2.98
CA ASN A 141 9.38 9.57 -4.05
C ASN A 141 9.24 10.41 -5.31
N TYR A 142 9.41 9.77 -6.46
CA TYR A 142 9.17 10.40 -7.75
C TYR A 142 8.56 9.43 -8.76
N PHE A 143 7.97 9.97 -9.83
CA PHE A 143 7.65 9.24 -11.04
C PHE A 143 7.85 10.13 -12.25
N ILE A 144 7.94 9.51 -13.42
CA ILE A 144 8.15 10.21 -14.69
C ILE A 144 6.91 10.03 -15.55
N LYS A 145 6.30 11.14 -15.96
CA LYS A 145 5.15 11.15 -16.87
C LYS A 145 5.32 12.27 -17.87
N ASP A 146 5.07 11.99 -19.15
CA ASP A 146 5.12 13.00 -20.23
C ASP A 146 6.46 13.76 -20.26
N ASN A 147 7.59 13.06 -20.08
CA ASN A 147 8.94 13.60 -19.97
C ASN A 147 9.14 14.64 -18.85
N LYS A 148 8.30 14.59 -17.80
CA LYS A 148 8.41 15.42 -16.60
C LYS A 148 8.52 14.54 -15.36
N VAL A 149 9.32 15.01 -14.40
CA VAL A 149 9.42 14.38 -13.08
C VAL A 149 8.41 15.00 -12.15
N PHE A 150 7.64 14.16 -11.47
CA PHE A 150 6.77 14.54 -10.37
C PHE A 150 7.34 13.94 -9.10
N SER A 151 7.52 14.77 -8.06
CA SER A 151 8.19 14.40 -6.81
C SER A 151 7.41 14.93 -5.62
N ASP A 152 7.43 14.22 -4.48
CA ASP A 152 6.97 14.73 -3.19
C ASP A 152 8.00 15.63 -2.49
N SER A 153 9.23 15.69 -3.02
CA SER A 153 10.29 16.56 -2.54
C SER A 153 10.56 17.70 -3.53
N PRO A 154 9.99 18.90 -3.29
CA PRO A 154 10.11 20.03 -4.22
C PRO A 154 11.52 20.68 -4.20
N SER A 155 12.36 20.34 -3.23
CA SER A 155 13.73 20.86 -3.15
C SER A 155 14.71 20.12 -4.06
N ILE A 156 14.36 18.93 -4.53
CA ILE A 156 15.20 18.15 -5.44
C ILE A 156 15.04 18.68 -6.85
N HIS A 157 16.17 19.01 -7.47
CA HIS A 157 16.23 19.40 -8.87
C HIS A 157 16.50 18.17 -9.71
N PHE A 158 15.65 17.95 -10.73
CA PHE A 158 15.73 16.82 -11.64
C PHE A 158 16.04 17.31 -13.05
N GLU A 159 16.90 16.59 -13.76
CA GLU A 159 17.23 16.83 -15.15
C GLU A 159 17.05 15.54 -15.96
N ILE A 160 16.22 15.59 -16.99
CA ILE A 160 16.00 14.47 -17.92
C ILE A 160 16.79 14.75 -19.20
N SER A 161 17.70 13.83 -19.55
CA SER A 161 18.39 13.80 -20.85
C SER A 161 17.78 12.70 -21.72
N LEU A 162 17.00 13.11 -22.73
CA LEU A 162 16.38 12.17 -23.69
C LEU A 162 17.39 11.58 -24.68
N THR A 163 18.47 12.30 -24.98
CA THR A 163 19.56 11.84 -25.86
C THR A 163 20.36 10.73 -25.20
N ASP A 164 20.67 10.88 -23.92
CA ASP A 164 21.46 9.89 -23.19
C ASP A 164 20.57 8.77 -22.66
N GLY A 165 19.27 9.04 -22.47
CA GLY A 165 18.33 8.12 -21.85
C GLY A 165 18.60 8.01 -20.35
N SER A 166 18.62 9.15 -19.67
CA SER A 166 18.94 9.22 -18.24
C SER A 166 18.17 10.30 -17.51
N LEU A 167 17.91 10.05 -16.24
CA LEU A 167 17.43 11.02 -15.27
C LEU A 167 18.56 11.27 -14.26
N THR A 168 18.87 12.53 -14.02
CA THR A 168 19.82 12.95 -12.98
C THR A 168 19.09 13.76 -11.92
N PHE A 169 19.44 13.59 -10.65
CA PHE A 169 19.08 14.50 -9.59
C PHE A 169 20.27 14.87 -8.72
N THR A 170 20.26 16.09 -8.20
CA THR A 170 21.32 16.64 -7.36
C THR A 170 20.77 16.95 -5.98
N ASP A 171 21.54 16.60 -4.95
CA ASP A 171 21.20 16.92 -3.57
C ASP A 171 22.45 17.15 -2.71
N THR A 172 22.26 17.79 -1.56
CA THR A 172 23.29 18.04 -0.57
C THR A 172 22.86 17.48 0.78
N VAL A 173 23.61 16.52 1.30
CA VAL A 173 23.34 15.83 2.57
C VAL A 173 24.61 15.84 3.42
N GLN A 174 24.51 16.35 4.66
CA GLN A 174 25.64 16.48 5.59
C GLN A 174 26.93 17.00 4.94
N GLN A 175 26.81 18.12 4.21
CA GLN A 175 27.92 18.78 3.48
C GLN A 175 28.46 18.00 2.26
N THR A 176 27.93 16.82 1.97
CA THR A 176 28.25 16.07 0.74
C THR A 176 27.24 16.46 -0.33
N THR A 177 27.71 17.13 -1.40
CA THR A 177 26.89 17.37 -2.60
C THR A 177 27.16 16.26 -3.60
N PHE A 178 26.11 15.68 -4.15
CA PHE A 178 26.23 14.59 -5.10
C PHE A 178 25.23 14.68 -6.23
N ASN A 179 25.60 14.09 -7.36
CA ASN A 179 24.73 13.88 -8.51
C ASN A 179 24.44 12.39 -8.62
N PHE A 180 23.18 12.03 -8.64
CA PHE A 180 22.73 10.66 -8.79
C PHE A 180 22.01 10.52 -10.13
N LYS A 181 22.51 9.60 -10.97
CA LYS A 181 22.01 9.39 -12.33
C LYS A 181 21.47 7.99 -12.47
N VAL A 182 20.27 7.87 -13.02
CA VAL A 182 19.59 6.60 -13.31
C VAL A 182 19.21 6.52 -14.79
N GLY A 183 19.08 5.29 -15.30
CA GLY A 183 18.61 5.08 -16.66
C GLY A 183 17.14 5.43 -16.85
N TYR A 184 16.80 6.01 -18.01
CA TYR A 184 15.44 6.33 -18.44
C TYR A 184 15.28 6.04 -19.95
N PRO A 185 14.21 5.37 -20.40
CA PRO A 185 13.08 4.82 -19.63
C PRO A 185 13.41 3.54 -18.85
N ASN A 186 14.57 2.93 -19.11
CA ASN A 186 14.98 1.68 -18.48
C ASN A 186 15.75 1.95 -17.19
N PHE A 187 15.09 1.78 -16.05
CA PHE A 187 15.71 1.88 -14.74
C PHE A 187 16.88 0.88 -14.62
N GLY A 188 18.03 1.35 -14.15
CA GLY A 188 19.26 0.55 -14.04
C GLY A 188 19.94 0.21 -15.36
N LYS A 189 19.86 1.07 -16.37
CA LYS A 189 20.74 0.99 -17.56
C LYS A 189 22.23 1.16 -17.23
N TYR A 190 22.59 1.91 -16.18
CA TYR A 190 23.98 2.32 -15.88
C TYR A 190 24.48 1.72 -14.55
N SER A 191 25.67 1.09 -14.54
CA SER A 191 26.22 0.39 -13.36
C SER A 191 26.98 1.26 -12.38
N ASP A 192 27.73 2.25 -12.85
CA ASP A 192 28.74 2.93 -12.06
C ASP A 192 28.84 4.42 -12.44
N GLU A 193 29.59 5.17 -11.64
CA GLU A 193 29.95 6.56 -11.87
C GLU A 193 30.13 6.93 -13.34
N PHE A 194 29.52 8.05 -13.74
CA PHE A 194 29.68 8.55 -15.10
C PHE A 194 31.10 9.10 -15.29
N ASP A 195 31.90 8.33 -16.01
CA ASP A 195 32.53 8.81 -17.23
C ASP A 195 31.90 8.12 -18.47
N ASP A 196 32.34 8.51 -19.68
CA ASP A 196 31.86 8.00 -20.97
C ASP A 196 32.10 6.48 -21.18
N SER A 197 32.67 5.77 -20.20
CA SER A 197 32.97 4.34 -20.25
C SER A 197 32.03 3.45 -19.42
N SER A 198 30.98 4.02 -18.83
CA SER A 198 29.99 3.28 -18.02
C SER A 198 29.37 2.09 -18.79
N ARG A 199 29.36 0.91 -18.16
CA ARG A 199 28.86 -0.34 -18.74
C ARG A 199 27.39 -0.59 -18.37
N GLU A 200 26.67 -1.26 -19.26
CA GLU A 200 25.29 -1.68 -18.99
C GLU A 200 25.26 -2.70 -17.84
N LEU A 201 24.37 -2.51 -16.87
CA LEU A 201 24.19 -3.45 -15.74
C LEU A 201 23.70 -4.83 -16.18
N SER A 202 23.07 -4.95 -17.35
CA SER A 202 22.57 -6.23 -17.85
C SER A 202 22.75 -6.34 -19.37
N PRO A 203 23.74 -7.12 -19.85
CA PRO A 203 23.83 -7.50 -21.25
C PRO A 203 22.76 -8.55 -21.65
N THR A 204 21.95 -9.03 -20.70
CA THR A 204 21.03 -10.18 -20.87
C THR A 204 19.55 -9.87 -20.60
N GLY A 205 19.16 -8.60 -20.46
CA GLY A 205 17.75 -8.19 -20.45
C GLY A 205 16.99 -8.41 -19.13
N SER A 206 17.68 -8.71 -18.02
CA SER A 206 17.08 -8.72 -16.69
C SER A 206 16.87 -7.29 -16.18
N ARG A 207 15.60 -6.89 -16.02
CA ARG A 207 15.18 -5.56 -15.52
C ARG A 207 15.70 -5.33 -14.11
N VAL A 208 16.47 -4.27 -13.93
CA VAL A 208 16.92 -3.79 -12.61
C VAL A 208 15.79 -2.98 -11.98
N THR A 209 15.47 -3.24 -10.71
CA THR A 209 14.40 -2.56 -9.95
C THR A 209 14.92 -1.78 -8.75
N GLY A 210 16.23 -1.81 -8.51
CA GLY A 210 16.89 -1.07 -7.44
C GLY A 210 18.35 -0.77 -7.77
N LEU A 211 18.81 0.42 -7.39
CA LEU A 211 20.19 0.87 -7.51
C LEU A 211 20.64 1.41 -6.14
N VAL A 212 21.84 1.02 -5.71
CA VAL A 212 22.44 1.52 -4.47
C VAL A 212 23.83 2.05 -4.78
N LYS A 213 24.16 3.22 -4.26
CA LYS A 213 25.48 3.83 -4.40
C LYS A 213 25.94 4.46 -3.10
N ASP A 214 27.22 4.25 -2.78
CA ASP A 214 27.90 4.91 -1.67
C ASP A 214 28.65 6.14 -2.19
N ILE A 215 28.44 7.29 -1.55
CA ILE A 215 29.02 8.58 -1.92
C ILE A 215 29.59 9.21 -0.63
N GLY A 216 30.89 9.01 -0.42
CA GLY A 216 31.53 9.35 0.86
C GLY A 216 30.91 8.53 1.99
N ALA A 217 30.34 9.20 3.00
CA ALA A 217 29.64 8.56 4.11
C ALA A 217 28.13 8.40 3.90
N VAL A 218 27.60 8.79 2.73
CA VAL A 218 26.16 8.73 2.42
C VAL A 218 25.91 7.60 1.43
N ARG A 219 25.02 6.67 1.77
CA ARG A 219 24.47 5.70 0.82
C ARG A 219 23.14 6.20 0.29
N VAL A 220 23.00 6.16 -1.03
CA VAL A 220 21.79 6.51 -1.77
C VAL A 220 21.25 5.26 -2.41
N ALA A 221 20.01 4.90 -2.08
CA ALA A 221 19.30 3.77 -2.67
C ALA A 221 18.06 4.27 -3.41
N SER A 222 17.95 3.99 -4.70
CA SER A 222 16.74 4.25 -5.49
C SER A 222 16.10 2.91 -5.85
N SER A 223 14.82 2.74 -5.55
CA SER A 223 14.09 1.50 -5.82
C SER A 223 12.74 1.76 -6.47
N GLU A 224 12.34 0.88 -7.38
CA GLU A 224 11.02 0.87 -8.00
C GLU A 224 9.98 0.37 -7.00
N ARG A 225 8.85 1.07 -6.94
CA ARG A 225 7.62 0.69 -6.25
C ARG A 225 6.49 0.54 -7.27
N LEU A 226 5.61 -0.42 -7.00
CA LEU A 226 4.38 -0.64 -7.74
C LEU A 226 3.20 -0.20 -6.87
N PRO A 227 2.66 1.02 -7.05
CA PRO A 227 1.56 1.50 -6.21
C PRO A 227 0.20 1.04 -6.70
N LYS A 228 0.09 0.46 -7.91
CA LYS A 228 -1.19 0.00 -8.46
C LYS A 228 -1.65 -1.28 -7.75
N PHE A 229 -2.88 -1.26 -7.23
CA PHE A 229 -3.53 -2.41 -6.62
C PHE A 229 -4.87 -2.70 -7.32
N GLU A 230 -5.14 -3.96 -7.67
CA GLU A 230 -6.37 -4.35 -8.38
C GLU A 230 -7.18 -5.39 -7.59
N TYR A 231 -8.46 -5.10 -7.33
CA TYR A 231 -9.44 -6.05 -6.82
C TYR A 231 -10.86 -5.67 -7.27
N LYS A 232 -11.86 -6.53 -6.99
CA LYS A 232 -13.22 -6.37 -7.55
C LYS A 232 -13.87 -5.01 -7.22
N PHE A 233 -13.68 -4.50 -6.01
CA PHE A 233 -14.29 -3.23 -5.61
C PHE A 233 -13.62 -2.01 -6.27
N THR A 234 -12.29 -2.01 -6.47
CA THR A 234 -11.63 -0.92 -7.21
C THR A 234 -12.08 -0.85 -8.66
N LYS A 235 -12.33 -1.98 -9.33
CA LYS A 235 -12.90 -2.01 -10.69
C LYS A 235 -14.33 -1.47 -10.75
N LEU A 236 -15.15 -1.75 -9.73
CA LEU A 236 -16.50 -1.19 -9.63
C LEU A 236 -16.46 0.33 -9.38
N PHE A 237 -15.53 0.76 -8.53
CA PHE A 237 -15.32 2.17 -8.22
C PHE A 237 -14.81 2.95 -9.43
N GLU A 238 -13.87 2.40 -10.21
CA GLU A 238 -13.38 2.97 -11.46
C GLU A 238 -14.54 3.23 -12.45
N ARG A 239 -15.42 2.24 -12.67
CA ARG A 239 -16.64 2.41 -13.48
C ARG A 239 -17.60 3.49 -12.97
N TYR A 240 -17.59 3.75 -11.67
CA TYR A 240 -18.38 4.83 -11.09
C TYR A 240 -17.71 6.18 -11.38
N LEU A 241 -16.38 6.27 -11.26
CA LEU A 241 -15.61 7.47 -11.60
C LEU A 241 -15.72 7.84 -13.08
N ASP A 242 -15.88 6.87 -13.99
CA ASP A 242 -16.16 7.13 -15.42
C ASP A 242 -17.39 8.04 -15.62
N ARG A 243 -18.37 8.01 -14.70
CA ARG A 243 -19.57 8.86 -14.77
C ARG A 243 -19.34 10.30 -14.28
N LEU A 244 -18.19 10.58 -13.69
CA LEU A 244 -17.80 11.89 -13.18
C LEU A 244 -16.91 12.67 -14.16
N LYS A 245 -16.45 12.02 -15.24
CA LYS A 245 -15.76 12.65 -16.37
C LYS A 245 -16.78 13.26 -17.33
#